data_AF-A0A2J7ZY93-F1
#
_entry.id   AF-A0A2J7ZY93-F1
#
_cell.length_a   1.000
_cell.length_b   1.000
_cell.length_c   1.000
_cell.angle_alpha   90.00
_cell.angle_beta   90.00
_cell.angle_gamma   90.00
#
_symmetry.space_group_name_H-M   'P 1'
#
loop_
_entity.id
_entity.type
_entity.pdbx_description
1 polymer ?
#
loop_
_entity_poly.entity_id
_entity_poly.type
_entity_poly.pdbx_seq_one_letter_code
_entity_poly.pdbx_strand_id
1 'polypeptide(L)'
;MRSILFTVSVLLAWSAARGQDEVRAAGDSTPLFPYATCQRLQSRSIYSVSPATSNPAPGTYCWTVQAKASQCVVSNPCCTADLHKFDLDVLASCDVPQAKLSASINGRVLTLVDIVTPANGLPDQRTLRVSNLGLSPSNATGAVLCIKVRAAPAGYVPGACERSAF
;
A
#
# COMPACT_ATOMS: atom_id res chain seq x y z
N MET A 1 28.31 -27.79 55.95
CA MET A 1 28.46 -26.47 55.29
C MET A 1 28.95 -26.69 53.86
N ARG A 2 28.05 -26.64 52.87
CA ARG A 2 28.39 -26.60 51.44
C ARG A 2 27.32 -25.74 50.74
N SER A 3 27.67 -24.49 50.49
CA SER A 3 26.84 -23.52 49.77
C SER A 3 26.77 -23.89 48.30
N ILE A 4 25.56 -24.08 47.78
CA ILE A 4 25.29 -24.27 46.35
C ILE A 4 24.74 -22.94 45.82
N LEU A 5 25.60 -22.20 45.11
CA LEU A 5 25.24 -21.03 44.32
C LEU A 5 24.51 -21.50 43.07
N PHE A 6 23.21 -21.25 42.98
CA PHE A 6 22.46 -21.40 41.73
C PHE A 6 22.58 -20.12 40.90
N THR A 7 23.35 -20.19 39.81
CA THR A 7 23.45 -19.16 38.78
C THR A 7 22.16 -19.13 37.95
N VAL A 8 21.46 -17.99 37.95
CA VAL A 8 20.30 -17.73 37.07
C VAL A 8 20.82 -17.30 35.69
N SER A 9 20.75 -18.19 34.71
CA SER A 9 21.03 -17.86 33.31
C SER A 9 19.76 -17.25 32.67
N VAL A 10 19.77 -15.94 32.45
CA VAL A 10 18.75 -15.24 31.66
C VAL A 10 19.04 -15.49 30.18
N LEU A 11 18.31 -16.42 29.57
CA LEU A 11 18.29 -16.62 28.13
C LEU A 11 17.44 -15.51 27.49
N LEU A 12 18.10 -14.54 26.87
CA LEU A 12 17.47 -13.60 25.96
C LEU A 12 17.05 -14.34 24.69
N ALA A 13 15.79 -14.79 24.65
CA ALA A 13 15.17 -15.29 23.44
C ALA A 13 15.00 -14.14 22.44
N TRP A 14 15.87 -14.09 21.43
CA TRP A 14 15.66 -13.25 20.25
C TRP A 14 14.52 -13.85 19.43
N SER A 15 13.33 -13.27 19.56
CA SER A 15 12.21 -13.53 18.65
C SER A 15 12.55 -12.95 17.28
N ALA A 16 13.22 -13.72 16.43
CA ALA A 16 13.25 -13.46 15.00
C ALA A 16 11.83 -13.72 14.47
N ALA A 17 11.03 -12.65 14.34
CA ALA A 17 9.78 -12.69 13.60
C ALA A 17 10.11 -13.09 12.15
N ARG A 18 9.92 -14.37 11.81
CA ARG A 18 9.92 -14.83 10.43
C ARG A 18 8.57 -14.42 9.85
N GLY A 19 8.52 -13.28 9.17
CA GLY A 19 7.42 -12.96 8.27
C GLY A 19 7.38 -14.02 7.18
N GLN A 20 6.41 -14.93 7.26
CA GLN A 20 6.16 -15.93 6.24
C GLN A 20 5.26 -15.31 5.17
N ASP A 21 5.85 -14.58 4.23
CA ASP A 21 5.20 -14.33 2.93
C ASP A 21 5.62 -15.43 1.96
N GLU A 22 5.05 -16.63 2.16
CA GLU A 22 4.99 -17.61 1.10
C GLU A 22 4.06 -17.08 0.00
N VAL A 23 4.66 -16.46 -1.01
CA VAL A 23 4.00 -16.23 -2.29
C VAL A 23 3.59 -17.61 -2.83
N ARG A 24 2.30 -17.92 -2.73
CA ARG A 24 1.70 -19.10 -3.38
C ARG A 24 2.07 -19.08 -4.86
N ALA A 25 3.00 -19.95 -5.24
CA ALA A 25 3.19 -20.35 -6.61
C ALA A 25 2.17 -21.46 -6.91
N ALA A 26 1.07 -21.12 -7.58
CA ALA A 26 0.22 -22.12 -8.24
C ALA A 26 -0.70 -21.47 -9.28
N GLY A 27 -0.36 -21.65 -10.56
CA GLY A 27 -1.29 -22.07 -11.60
C GLY A 27 -2.54 -21.24 -11.92
N ASP A 28 -2.67 -20.00 -11.45
CA ASP A 28 -3.80 -19.14 -11.78
C ASP A 28 -3.28 -17.81 -12.32
N SER A 29 -3.61 -17.50 -13.57
CA SER A 29 -3.20 -16.29 -14.28
C SER A 29 -3.89 -15.01 -13.76
N THR A 30 -4.42 -15.05 -12.55
CA THR A 30 -5.12 -13.93 -11.92
C THR A 30 -4.09 -12.94 -11.40
N PRO A 31 -3.96 -11.74 -11.99
CA PRO A 31 -2.99 -10.76 -11.53
C PRO A 31 -3.33 -10.34 -10.09
N LEU A 32 -2.41 -10.62 -9.16
CA LEU A 32 -2.51 -10.17 -7.78
C LEU A 32 -2.63 -8.64 -7.76
N PHE A 33 -3.53 -8.14 -6.92
CA PHE A 33 -3.69 -6.73 -6.68
C PHE A 33 -2.37 -6.13 -6.12
N PRO A 34 -1.85 -5.01 -6.66
CA PRO A 34 -2.34 -4.25 -7.81
C PRO A 34 -1.93 -4.84 -9.17
N TYR A 35 -2.87 -4.83 -10.12
CA TYR A 35 -2.75 -5.44 -11.45
C TYR A 35 -1.56 -4.91 -12.27
N ALA A 36 -0.64 -5.80 -12.66
CA ALA A 36 0.48 -5.52 -13.56
C ALA A 36 0.67 -6.67 -14.56
N THR A 37 1.18 -6.33 -15.75
CA THR A 37 1.52 -7.29 -16.83
C THR A 37 2.88 -7.97 -16.63
N CYS A 38 3.58 -7.65 -15.55
CA CYS A 38 4.86 -8.24 -15.17
C CYS A 38 4.76 -8.88 -13.79
N GLN A 39 5.54 -9.94 -13.56
CA GLN A 39 5.54 -10.68 -12.29
C GLN A 39 6.06 -9.78 -11.16
N ARG A 40 5.14 -9.31 -10.30
CA ARG A 40 5.46 -8.55 -9.08
C ARG A 40 5.85 -9.53 -7.98
N LEU A 41 7.13 -9.56 -7.64
CA LEU A 41 7.58 -10.11 -6.36
C LEU A 41 7.85 -8.94 -5.43
N GLN A 42 7.28 -8.94 -4.23
CA GLN A 42 7.45 -7.83 -3.28
C GLN A 42 8.94 -7.59 -2.96
N SER A 43 9.73 -8.66 -2.92
CA SER A 43 11.20 -8.60 -2.80
C SER A 43 11.92 -7.94 -3.98
N ARG A 44 11.27 -7.84 -5.15
CA ARG A 44 11.82 -7.31 -6.40
C ARG A 44 11.09 -6.09 -6.95
N SER A 45 10.04 -5.63 -6.26
CA SER A 45 9.31 -4.43 -6.67
C SER A 45 10.17 -3.22 -6.34
N ILE A 46 10.46 -2.39 -7.35
CA ILE A 46 11.25 -1.18 -7.13
C ILE A 46 10.46 -0.13 -6.36
N TYR A 47 9.13 -0.15 -6.42
CA TYR A 47 8.26 0.81 -5.75
C TYR A 47 7.68 0.24 -4.47
N SER A 48 7.71 1.03 -3.41
CA SER A 48 7.02 0.75 -2.15
C SER A 48 6.48 2.05 -1.55
N VAL A 49 5.59 1.93 -0.57
CA VAL A 49 5.19 3.05 0.27
C VAL A 49 5.84 2.91 1.64
N SER A 50 6.16 4.04 2.26
CA SER A 50 6.59 4.08 3.66
C SER A 50 5.51 3.43 4.55
N PRO A 51 5.90 2.60 5.53
CA PRO A 51 4.94 1.92 6.42
C PRO A 51 4.19 2.90 7.32
N ALA A 52 4.70 4.13 7.47
CA ALA A 52 4.03 5.17 8.25
C ALA A 52 3.06 5.98 7.38
N THR A 53 1.76 5.80 7.63
CA THR A 53 0.72 6.72 7.12
C THR A 53 0.75 8.01 7.94
N SER A 54 0.84 9.16 7.26
CA SER A 54 0.74 10.47 7.88
C SER A 54 -0.66 11.05 7.69
N ASN A 55 -1.21 11.64 8.75
CA ASN A 55 -2.55 12.23 8.76
C ASN A 55 -2.47 13.72 9.12
N PRO A 56 -2.00 14.59 8.20
CA PRO A 56 -1.73 16.00 8.51
C PRO A 56 -3.00 16.83 8.77
N ALA A 57 -4.17 16.34 8.38
CA ALA A 57 -5.46 16.96 8.62
C ALA A 57 -6.58 15.91 8.67
N PRO A 58 -7.74 16.20 9.27
CA PRO A 58 -8.89 15.29 9.27
C PRO A 58 -9.26 14.83 7.86
N GLY A 59 -9.47 13.52 7.71
CA GLY A 59 -9.80 12.89 6.43
C GLY A 59 -8.69 12.98 5.37
N THR A 60 -7.46 13.35 5.75
CA THR A 60 -6.30 13.37 4.85
C THR A 60 -5.33 12.27 5.23
N TYR A 61 -5.05 11.38 4.29
CA TYR A 61 -4.14 10.25 4.45
C TYR A 61 -3.00 10.40 3.46
N CYS A 62 -1.76 10.37 3.92
CA CYS A 62 -0.59 10.58 3.09
C CYS A 62 0.42 9.44 3.25
N TRP A 63 0.98 9.02 2.12
CA TRP A 63 2.03 8.01 2.02
C TRP A 63 3.23 8.56 1.26
N THR A 64 4.43 8.25 1.74
CA THR A 64 5.66 8.56 1.03
C THR A 64 6.03 7.38 0.14
N VAL A 65 6.15 7.63 -1.16
CA VAL A 65 6.61 6.66 -2.14
C VAL A 65 8.12 6.52 -2.05
N GLN A 66 8.61 5.29 -2.17
CA GLN A 66 10.03 4.94 -2.24
C GLN A 66 10.27 4.18 -3.54
N ALA A 67 11.35 4.52 -4.24
CA ALA A 67 11.88 3.75 -5.36
C ALA A 67 13.30 3.26 -5.06
N LYS A 68 13.50 1.94 -5.11
CA LYS A 68 14.80 1.29 -4.88
C LYS A 68 15.17 0.44 -6.09
N ALA A 69 15.91 1.04 -7.01
CA ALA A 69 16.38 0.36 -8.21
C ALA A 69 17.22 -0.90 -7.89
N SER A 70 17.90 -0.94 -6.75
CA SER A 70 18.66 -2.11 -6.28
C SER A 70 17.80 -3.35 -5.99
N GLN A 71 16.48 -3.22 -5.84
CA GLN A 71 15.57 -4.37 -5.73
C GLN A 71 15.35 -5.08 -7.07
N CYS A 72 15.66 -4.42 -8.19
CA CYS A 72 15.67 -5.06 -9.50
C CYS A 72 16.94 -5.89 -9.70
N VAL A 73 16.97 -7.08 -9.10
CA VAL A 73 18.10 -8.02 -9.23
C VAL A 73 18.06 -8.85 -10.53
N VAL A 74 16.91 -8.90 -11.21
CA VAL A 74 16.71 -9.60 -12.49
C VAL A 74 16.06 -8.62 -13.45
N SER A 75 16.62 -8.52 -14.66
CA SER A 75 16.03 -7.71 -15.74
C SER A 75 14.60 -8.18 -16.02
N ASN A 76 13.63 -7.31 -15.73
CA ASN A 76 12.20 -7.53 -15.91
C ASN A 76 11.58 -6.17 -16.32
N PRO A 77 10.62 -6.13 -17.25
CA PRO A 77 9.86 -4.92 -17.59
C PRO A 77 9.34 -4.10 -16.39
N CYS A 78 9.03 -4.74 -15.27
CA CYS A 78 8.63 -4.09 -14.01
C CYS A 78 9.69 -3.11 -13.43
N CYS A 79 10.97 -3.26 -13.79
CA CYS A 79 12.06 -2.46 -13.23
C CYS A 79 12.26 -1.11 -13.91
N THR A 80 11.72 -0.95 -15.12
CA THR A 80 11.76 0.30 -15.88
C THR A 80 10.36 0.89 -16.04
N ALA A 81 9.36 0.28 -15.40
CA ALA A 81 7.99 0.73 -15.48
C ALA A 81 7.82 2.03 -14.68
N ASP A 82 7.10 2.98 -15.27
CA ASP A 82 6.63 4.16 -14.58
C ASP A 82 5.40 3.82 -13.73
N LEU A 83 5.29 4.48 -12.59
CA LEU A 83 4.16 4.40 -11.70
C LEU A 83 3.12 5.44 -12.11
N HIS A 84 2.12 4.99 -12.88
CA HIS A 84 1.02 5.84 -13.37
C HIS A 84 -0.20 5.88 -12.46
N LYS A 85 -0.38 4.86 -11.61
CA LYS A 85 -1.54 4.73 -10.73
C LYS A 85 -1.18 4.16 -9.35
N PHE A 86 -2.02 4.45 -8.37
CA PHE A 86 -2.01 3.89 -7.04
C PHE A 86 -3.42 3.38 -6.74
N ASP A 87 -3.52 2.11 -6.33
CA ASP A 87 -4.76 1.43 -6.07
C ASP A 87 -4.75 0.99 -4.60
N LEU A 88 -5.80 1.34 -3.85
CA LEU A 88 -6.04 0.90 -2.47
C LEU A 88 -7.32 0.07 -2.45
N ASP A 89 -7.27 -1.11 -1.81
CA ASP A 89 -8.47 -1.90 -1.56
C ASP A 89 -9.33 -1.20 -0.50
N VAL A 90 -10.60 -0.98 -0.81
CA VAL A 90 -11.55 -0.30 0.08
C VAL A 90 -12.83 -1.12 0.18
N LEU A 91 -13.52 -0.99 1.31
CA LEU A 91 -14.80 -1.65 1.50
C LEU A 91 -15.87 -1.06 0.57
N ALA A 92 -16.79 -1.90 0.10
CA ALA A 92 -17.94 -1.43 -0.70
C ALA A 92 -18.77 -0.35 0.00
N SER A 93 -18.82 -0.35 1.33
CA SER A 93 -19.48 0.70 2.12
C SER A 93 -18.86 2.10 1.97
N CYS A 94 -17.68 2.21 1.35
CA CYS A 94 -16.98 3.48 1.12
C CYS A 94 -17.29 4.10 -0.24
N ASP A 95 -17.88 3.32 -1.14
CA ASP A 95 -18.38 3.77 -2.45
C ASP A 95 -19.76 4.44 -2.27
N VAL A 96 -19.76 5.63 -1.67
CA VAL A 96 -20.99 6.38 -1.38
C VAL A 96 -21.16 7.55 -2.37
N PRO A 97 -22.35 7.76 -2.95
CA PRO A 97 -22.57 8.74 -4.04
C PRO A 97 -22.20 10.20 -3.72
N GLN A 98 -22.08 10.55 -2.45
CA GLN A 98 -21.81 11.91 -2.00
C GLN A 98 -20.42 12.09 -1.37
N ALA A 99 -19.59 11.04 -1.34
CA ALA A 99 -18.20 11.19 -0.91
C ALA A 99 -17.44 12.07 -1.91
N LYS A 100 -16.67 13.03 -1.37
CA LYS A 100 -15.75 13.83 -2.19
C LYS A 100 -14.34 13.33 -1.97
N LEU A 101 -13.76 12.79 -3.03
CA LEU A 101 -12.37 12.36 -3.07
C LEU A 101 -11.53 13.41 -3.78
N SER A 102 -10.35 13.67 -3.25
CA SER A 102 -9.32 14.42 -3.95
C SER A 102 -7.96 13.83 -3.62
N ALA A 103 -7.04 13.86 -4.57
CA ALA A 103 -5.69 13.35 -4.37
C ALA A 103 -4.66 14.41 -4.77
N SER A 104 -3.47 14.32 -4.21
CA SER A 104 -2.33 15.15 -4.62
C SER A 104 -1.03 14.38 -4.54
N ILE A 105 -0.10 14.68 -5.44
CA ILE A 105 1.28 14.20 -5.38
C ILE A 105 2.21 15.40 -5.20
N ASN A 106 3.05 15.39 -4.17
CA ASN A 106 3.95 16.52 -3.84
C ASN A 106 3.20 17.88 -3.75
N GLY A 107 1.98 17.87 -3.22
CA GLY A 107 1.12 19.06 -3.14
C GLY A 107 0.40 19.45 -4.44
N ARG A 108 0.76 18.86 -5.59
CA ARG A 108 0.03 19.06 -6.86
C ARG A 108 -1.24 18.22 -6.86
N VAL A 109 -2.39 18.88 -7.03
CA VAL A 109 -3.69 18.21 -7.13
C VAL A 109 -3.74 17.31 -8.36
N LEU A 110 -4.25 16.10 -8.17
CA LEU A 110 -4.54 15.12 -9.21
C LEU A 110 -6.04 15.16 -9.50
N THR A 111 -6.40 15.11 -10.78
CA THR A 111 -7.79 15.22 -11.24
C THR A 111 -8.50 13.87 -11.37
N LEU A 112 -7.77 12.76 -11.31
CA LEU A 112 -8.32 11.41 -11.44
C LEU A 112 -8.11 10.64 -10.13
N VAL A 113 -9.08 10.78 -9.23
CA VAL A 113 -9.28 9.90 -8.09
C VAL A 113 -10.72 9.43 -8.07
N ASP A 114 -10.92 8.13 -7.96
CA ASP A 114 -12.26 7.54 -7.94
C ASP A 114 -12.28 6.22 -7.18
N ILE A 115 -13.46 5.77 -6.78
CA ILE A 115 -13.68 4.41 -6.31
C ILE A 115 -14.30 3.62 -7.46
N VAL A 116 -13.61 2.57 -7.89
CA VAL A 116 -14.04 1.75 -9.02
C VAL A 116 -14.28 0.32 -8.59
N THR A 117 -15.19 -0.35 -9.30
CA THR A 117 -15.28 -1.81 -9.25
C THR A 117 -14.16 -2.38 -10.12
N PRO A 118 -13.28 -3.25 -9.60
CA PRO A 118 -12.25 -3.87 -10.41
C PRO A 118 -12.89 -4.78 -11.47
N ALA A 119 -12.30 -4.86 -12.66
CA ALA A 119 -12.86 -5.62 -13.80
C ALA A 119 -13.11 -7.11 -13.49
N ASN A 120 -12.29 -7.70 -12.62
CA ASN A 120 -12.42 -9.08 -12.13
C ASN A 120 -12.69 -9.12 -10.61
N GLY A 121 -13.26 -8.04 -10.06
CA GLY A 121 -13.56 -7.93 -8.64
C GLY A 121 -14.78 -8.74 -8.24
N LEU A 122 -14.81 -9.21 -6.98
CA LEU A 122 -16.05 -9.66 -6.36
C LEU A 122 -17.05 -8.49 -6.26
N PRO A 123 -18.37 -8.77 -6.19
CA PRO A 123 -19.39 -7.72 -6.11
C PRO A 123 -19.19 -6.70 -4.98
N ASP A 124 -18.56 -7.11 -3.87
CA ASP A 124 -18.29 -6.27 -2.70
C ASP A 124 -16.87 -5.69 -2.66
N GLN A 125 -16.06 -5.92 -3.71
CA GLN A 125 -14.74 -5.33 -3.83
C GLN A 125 -14.82 -3.95 -4.46
N ARG A 126 -14.14 -2.99 -3.85
CA ARG A 126 -13.98 -1.65 -4.38
C ARG A 126 -12.52 -1.26 -4.30
N THR A 127 -12.07 -0.46 -5.26
CA THR A 127 -10.70 0.03 -5.31
C THR A 127 -10.71 1.53 -5.40
N LEU A 128 -10.12 2.20 -4.41
CA LEU A 128 -9.79 3.62 -4.55
C LEU A 128 -8.57 3.72 -5.46
N ARG A 129 -8.78 4.27 -6.64
CA ARG A 129 -7.76 4.45 -7.67
C ARG A 129 -7.39 5.93 -7.79
N VAL A 130 -6.11 6.22 -7.63
CA VAL A 130 -5.50 7.50 -8.01
C VAL A 130 -4.69 7.27 -9.28
N SER A 131 -4.94 8.05 -10.33
CA SER A 131 -4.24 7.93 -11.62
C SER A 131 -3.43 9.19 -11.93
N ASN A 132 -2.66 9.15 -13.02
CA ASN A 132 -1.81 10.24 -13.49
C ASN A 132 -0.76 10.70 -12.46
N LEU A 133 -0.18 9.73 -11.73
CA LEU A 133 0.88 10.02 -10.76
C LEU A 133 2.14 10.58 -11.43
N GLY A 134 2.47 10.08 -12.63
CA GLY A 134 3.63 10.55 -13.40
C GLY A 134 4.97 10.31 -12.71
N LEU A 135 5.05 9.24 -11.92
CA LEU A 135 6.24 8.90 -11.17
C LEU A 135 7.08 7.88 -11.95
N SER A 136 8.38 8.09 -11.99
CA SER A 136 9.37 7.22 -12.60
C SER A 136 10.37 6.77 -11.53
N PRO A 137 11.23 5.78 -11.81
CA PRO A 137 12.23 5.33 -10.84
C PRO A 137 13.17 6.46 -10.38
N SER A 138 13.36 7.50 -11.19
CA SER A 138 14.25 8.63 -10.90
C SER A 138 13.61 9.72 -10.05
N ASN A 139 12.29 9.83 -9.98
CA ASN A 139 11.59 10.90 -9.25
C ASN A 139 10.61 10.42 -8.17
N ALA A 140 10.38 9.12 -8.06
CA ALA A 140 9.40 8.55 -7.14
C ALA A 140 9.83 8.57 -5.68
N THR A 141 11.13 8.47 -5.39
CA THR A 141 11.63 8.44 -4.01
C THR A 141 11.39 9.76 -3.30
N GLY A 142 10.67 9.71 -2.18
CA GLY A 142 10.31 10.88 -1.39
C GLY A 142 9.04 11.57 -1.88
N ALA A 143 8.43 11.11 -2.98
CA ALA A 143 7.18 11.67 -3.46
C ALA A 143 6.05 11.39 -2.45
N VAL A 144 5.26 12.40 -2.10
CA VAL A 144 4.18 12.28 -1.10
C VAL A 144 2.84 12.25 -1.80
N LEU A 145 2.20 11.09 -1.80
CA LEU A 145 0.82 10.89 -2.26
C LEU A 145 -0.12 11.13 -1.09
N CYS A 146 -1.03 12.08 -1.23
CA CYS A 146 -2.08 12.33 -0.25
C CYS A 146 -3.46 12.11 -0.87
N ILE A 147 -4.34 11.47 -0.13
CA ILE A 147 -5.76 11.30 -0.44
C ILE A 147 -6.56 12.03 0.62
N LYS A 148 -7.51 12.85 0.19
CA LYS A 148 -8.47 13.53 1.05
C LYS A 148 -9.84 12.95 0.79
N VAL A 149 -10.42 12.39 1.84
CA VAL A 149 -11.78 11.88 1.89
C VAL A 149 -12.61 12.87 2.68
N ARG A 150 -13.61 13.45 2.02
CA ARG A 150 -14.62 14.26 2.71
C ARG A 150 -15.94 13.52 2.67
N ALA A 151 -16.48 13.31 3.86
CA ALA A 151 -17.83 12.83 4.04
C ALA A 151 -18.84 13.79 3.41
N ALA A 152 -19.93 13.22 2.89
CA ALA A 152 -21.16 13.96 2.71
C ALA A 152 -21.67 14.50 4.05
N PRO A 153 -22.42 15.61 4.09
CA PRO A 153 -23.07 16.04 5.32
C PRO A 153 -23.99 14.92 5.84
N ALA A 154 -23.74 14.47 7.07
CA ALA A 154 -24.37 13.39 7.86
C ALA A 154 -23.82 11.95 7.67
N GLY A 155 -23.04 11.47 8.66
CA GLY A 155 -22.98 10.04 9.02
C GLY A 155 -21.63 9.31 8.92
N TYR A 156 -20.56 9.91 8.40
CA TYR A 156 -19.27 9.19 8.20
C TYR A 156 -18.42 9.10 9.48
N VAL A 157 -18.04 7.87 9.86
CA VAL A 157 -17.09 7.60 10.94
C VAL A 157 -15.68 7.42 10.35
N PRO A 158 -14.70 8.27 10.71
CA PRO A 158 -13.32 8.11 10.24
C PRO A 158 -12.73 6.77 10.72
N GLY A 159 -12.20 5.95 9.80
CA GLY A 159 -11.55 4.67 10.12
C GLY A 159 -12.26 3.40 9.61
N ALA A 160 -13.45 3.51 9.02
CA ALA A 160 -14.23 2.36 8.54
C ALA A 160 -13.92 1.93 7.09
N CYS A 161 -12.92 2.53 6.42
CA CYS A 161 -12.72 2.36 4.97
C CYS A 161 -11.42 1.67 4.54
N GLU A 162 -10.47 1.44 5.44
CA GLU A 162 -9.31 0.60 5.16
C GLU A 162 -9.65 -0.86 5.50
N ARG A 163 -9.70 -1.73 4.49
CA ARG A 163 -9.41 -3.14 4.72
C ARG A 163 -7.91 -3.23 4.89
N SER A 164 -7.44 -3.67 6.07
CA SER A 164 -6.03 -3.76 6.41
C SER A 164 -5.22 -4.39 5.27
N ALA A 165 -4.45 -3.56 4.55
CA ALA A 165 -3.58 -4.00 3.47
C ALA A 165 -2.19 -4.25 4.05
N PHE A 166 -1.80 -5.52 4.12
CA PHE A 166 -0.41 -5.97 4.16
C PHE A 166 -0.14 -6.74 2.88
#